data_AF-F3FUZ8-F1
#
_entry.id   AF-F3FUZ8-F1
#
_cell.length_a   1.000
_cell.length_b   1.000
_cell.length_c   1.000
_cell.angle_alpha   90.00
_cell.angle_beta   90.00
_cell.angle_gamma   90.00
#
_symmetry.space_group_name_H-M   'P 1'
#
loop_
_entity.id
_entity.type
_entity.pdbx_description
1 polymer ?
#
loop_
_entity_poly.entity_id
_entity_poly.type
_entity_poly.pdbx_seq_one_letter_code
_entity_poly.pdbx_strand_id
1 'polypeptide(L)'
;FVERGGHSLLAVTLIARMRRRGMDADIRVLFAQPTLAALARAVGSGAQVKIPANLIGADCASITPDLLPLVKLDQAGIDRVVASVTGGASNIQDIYPLGPLQAGIFYHYLSAAEDDPYRLQARFAFADPSRLEAFSQALQQVIARNDVLRTSL
;
A
#
# COMPACT_ATOMS: atom_id res chain seq x y z
N PHE A 1 7.62 -6.39 -27.71
CA PHE A 1 6.82 -5.45 -26.88
C PHE A 1 7.45 -4.05 -26.86
N VAL A 2 8.69 -3.91 -26.37
CA VAL A 2 9.41 -2.62 -26.31
C VAL A 2 9.67 -2.03 -27.70
N GLU A 3 10.10 -2.86 -28.65
CA GLU A 3 10.33 -2.48 -30.06
C GLU A 3 9.09 -1.95 -30.80
N ARG A 4 7.89 -2.09 -30.21
CA ARG A 4 6.62 -1.57 -30.74
C ARG A 4 6.11 -0.36 -29.94
N GLY A 5 6.98 0.31 -29.18
CA GLY A 5 6.63 1.46 -28.33
C GLY A 5 6.14 1.11 -26.92
N GLY A 6 6.28 -0.14 -26.49
CA GLY A 6 5.92 -0.56 -25.13
C GLY A 6 6.90 -0.01 -24.09
N HIS A 7 6.38 0.57 -23.01
CA HIS A 7 7.15 1.03 -21.85
C HIS A 7 6.63 0.41 -20.54
N SER A 8 7.33 0.63 -19.42
CA SER A 8 7.05 -0.03 -18.14
C SER A 8 5.60 0.14 -17.66
N LEU A 9 5.01 1.32 -17.87
CA LEU A 9 3.60 1.56 -17.52
C LEU A 9 2.63 0.73 -18.38
N LEU A 10 2.89 0.58 -19.68
CA LEU A 10 2.09 -0.28 -20.55
C LEU A 10 2.26 -1.76 -20.17
N ALA A 11 3.47 -2.17 -19.77
CA ALA A 11 3.74 -3.53 -19.30
C ALA A 11 2.93 -3.83 -18.02
N VAL A 12 2.99 -2.94 -17.02
CA VAL A 12 2.21 -3.05 -15.78
C VAL A 12 0.71 -3.06 -16.09
N THR A 13 0.25 -2.19 -16.99
CA THR A 13 -1.17 -2.12 -17.39
C THR A 13 -1.65 -3.40 -18.08
N LEU A 14 -0.83 -3.98 -18.95
CA LEU A 14 -1.12 -5.26 -19.62
C LEU A 14 -1.26 -6.39 -18.61
N ILE A 15 -0.28 -6.56 -17.73
CA ILE A 15 -0.30 -7.60 -16.68
C ILE A 15 -1.50 -7.41 -15.75
N ALA A 16 -1.79 -6.18 -15.32
CA ALA A 16 -2.96 -5.89 -14.48
C ALA A 16 -4.28 -6.23 -15.18
N ARG A 17 -4.41 -5.93 -16.49
CA ARG A 17 -5.60 -6.30 -17.29
C ARG A 17 -5.73 -7.82 -17.45
N MET A 18 -4.62 -8.53 -17.62
CA MET A 18 -4.62 -9.99 -17.70
C MET A 18 -5.07 -10.62 -16.39
N ARG A 19 -4.53 -10.18 -15.24
CA ARG A 19 -4.94 -10.66 -13.91
C ARG A 19 -6.42 -10.45 -13.61
N ARG A 20 -6.98 -9.30 -14.00
CA ARG A 20 -8.44 -9.04 -13.88
C ARG A 20 -9.31 -10.01 -14.68
N ARG A 21 -8.75 -10.68 -15.69
CA ARG A 21 -9.42 -11.72 -16.49
C ARG A 21 -9.05 -13.14 -16.04
N GLY A 22 -8.47 -13.30 -14.86
CA GLY A 22 -8.06 -14.61 -14.32
C GLY A 22 -6.81 -15.20 -14.98
N MET A 23 -6.10 -14.43 -15.82
CA MET A 23 -4.83 -14.86 -16.39
C MET A 23 -3.70 -14.46 -15.46
N ASP A 24 -3.10 -15.44 -14.77
CA ASP A 24 -1.91 -15.17 -13.97
C ASP A 24 -0.70 -14.99 -14.90
N ALA A 25 -0.20 -13.76 -14.94
CA ALA A 25 0.89 -13.35 -15.80
C ALA A 25 1.97 -12.67 -14.97
N ASP A 26 3.22 -13.07 -15.24
CA ASP A 26 4.39 -12.50 -14.59
C ASP A 26 5.05 -11.46 -15.50
N ILE A 27 5.20 -10.25 -14.98
CA ILE A 27 5.84 -9.15 -15.68
C ILE A 27 7.32 -9.47 -16.02
N ARG A 28 7.98 -10.33 -15.24
CA ARG A 28 9.34 -10.80 -15.51
C ARG A 28 9.44 -11.53 -16.84
N VAL A 29 8.41 -12.29 -17.23
CA VAL A 29 8.37 -12.99 -18.52
C VAL A 29 8.30 -11.99 -19.66
N LEU A 30 7.50 -10.93 -19.51
CA LEU A 30 7.37 -9.89 -20.53
C LEU A 30 8.69 -9.13 -20.76
N PHE A 31 9.52 -8.95 -19.72
CA PHE A 31 10.83 -8.33 -19.84
C PHE A 31 11.93 -9.29 -20.31
N ALA A 32 11.92 -10.53 -19.83
CA ALA A 32 12.91 -11.54 -20.23
C ALA A 32 12.70 -12.04 -21.65
N GLN A 33 11.44 -12.19 -22.08
CA GLN A 33 11.05 -12.67 -23.40
C GLN A 33 9.87 -11.84 -23.94
N PRO A 34 10.12 -10.69 -24.60
CA PRO A 34 9.10 -9.70 -24.96
C PRO A 34 8.23 -10.07 -26.17
N THR A 35 7.85 -11.35 -26.28
CA THR A 35 7.00 -11.92 -27.32
C THR A 35 5.65 -12.38 -26.75
N LEU A 36 4.59 -12.28 -27.56
CA LEU A 36 3.27 -12.77 -27.17
C LEU A 36 3.26 -14.27 -26.88
N ALA A 37 4.02 -15.04 -27.67
CA ALA A 37 4.11 -16.50 -27.51
C ALA A 37 4.79 -16.91 -26.19
N ALA A 38 5.83 -16.19 -25.76
CA ALA A 38 6.45 -16.44 -24.45
C ALA A 38 5.50 -16.08 -23.30
N LEU A 39 4.83 -14.93 -23.38
CA LEU A 39 3.86 -14.51 -22.37
C LEU A 39 2.71 -15.52 -22.27
N ALA A 40 2.14 -15.95 -23.40
CA ALA A 40 1.05 -16.92 -23.44
C ALA A 40 1.42 -18.27 -22.81
N ARG A 41 2.64 -18.77 -23.06
CA ARG A 41 3.14 -20.01 -22.43
C ARG A 41 3.31 -19.89 -20.92
N ALA A 42 3.58 -18.70 -20.41
CA ALA A 42 3.74 -18.48 -18.98
C ALA A 42 2.41 -18.21 -18.25
N VAL A 43 1.31 -17.97 -18.96
CA VAL A 43 0.02 -17.72 -18.32
C VAL A 43 -0.42 -18.95 -17.52
N GLY A 44 -0.79 -18.75 -16.25
CA GLY A 44 -1.28 -19.82 -15.37
C GLY A 44 -0.18 -20.63 -14.68
N SER A 45 1.10 -20.32 -14.94
CA SER A 45 2.24 -20.91 -14.21
C SER A 45 2.62 -20.14 -12.93
N GLY A 46 1.97 -18.99 -12.70
CA GLY A 46 2.14 -18.21 -11.47
C GLY A 46 1.38 -18.83 -10.30
N ALA A 47 2.02 -18.89 -9.14
CA ALA A 47 1.34 -19.15 -7.89
C ALA A 47 0.70 -17.84 -7.41
N GLN A 48 -0.62 -17.77 -7.42
CA GLN A 48 -1.31 -16.68 -6.73
C GLN A 48 -1.03 -16.78 -5.23
N VAL A 49 -0.39 -15.76 -4.67
CA VAL A 49 -0.25 -15.65 -3.22
C VAL A 49 -1.64 -15.39 -2.65
N LYS A 50 -2.16 -16.35 -1.90
CA LYS A 50 -3.42 -16.19 -1.18
C LYS A 50 -3.19 -15.20 -0.03
N ILE A 51 -3.74 -13.99 -0.17
CA ILE A 51 -3.68 -12.98 0.88
C ILE A 51 -4.77 -13.31 1.91
N PRO A 52 -4.43 -13.52 3.19
CA PRO A 52 -5.41 -13.66 4.26
C PRO A 52 -6.34 -12.44 4.33
N ALA A 53 -7.58 -12.66 4.72
CA ALA A 53 -8.48 -11.55 5.04
C ALA A 53 -8.00 -10.85 6.33
N ASN A 54 -8.25 -9.56 6.43
CA ASN A 54 -8.16 -8.84 7.70
C ASN A 54 -9.24 -9.38 8.65
N LEU A 55 -8.85 -9.71 9.88
CA LEU A 55 -9.71 -10.29 10.90
C LEU A 55 -10.15 -9.29 11.97
N ILE A 56 -9.62 -8.07 11.96
CA ILE A 56 -10.04 -6.97 12.84
C ILE A 56 -11.36 -6.39 12.31
N GLY A 57 -12.43 -6.58 13.07
CA GLY A 57 -13.74 -6.00 12.77
C GLY A 57 -13.80 -4.50 13.10
N ALA A 58 -14.77 -3.79 12.50
CA ALA A 58 -14.96 -2.35 12.70
C ALA A 58 -15.19 -1.96 14.17
N ASP A 59 -15.84 -2.82 14.96
CA ASP A 59 -16.14 -2.58 16.38
C ASP A 59 -15.18 -3.34 17.32
N CYS A 60 -13.97 -3.67 16.84
CA CYS A 60 -13.00 -4.42 17.62
C CYS A 60 -12.48 -3.60 18.81
N ALA A 61 -12.83 -4.03 20.03
CA ALA A 61 -12.39 -3.37 21.26
C ALA A 61 -11.04 -3.90 21.79
N SER A 62 -10.58 -5.06 21.32
CA SER A 62 -9.34 -5.68 21.76
C SER A 62 -8.74 -6.52 20.64
N ILE A 63 -7.49 -6.20 20.26
CA ILE A 63 -6.77 -6.90 19.20
C ILE A 63 -5.93 -8.01 19.85
N THR A 64 -6.08 -9.24 19.37
CA THR A 64 -5.32 -10.40 19.81
C THR A 64 -4.44 -10.96 18.68
N PRO A 65 -3.38 -11.72 18.98
CA PRO A 65 -2.44 -12.22 17.96
C PRO A 65 -3.06 -13.03 16.83
N ASP A 66 -4.14 -13.77 17.09
CA ASP A 66 -4.87 -14.57 16.10
C ASP A 66 -5.61 -13.72 15.07
N LEU A 67 -5.86 -12.43 15.36
CA LEU A 67 -6.45 -11.48 14.42
C LEU A 67 -5.43 -10.89 13.43
N LEU A 68 -4.14 -11.18 13.59
CA LEU A 68 -3.04 -10.60 12.81
C LEU A 68 -2.36 -11.64 11.90
N PRO A 69 -3.00 -12.07 10.79
CA PRO A 69 -2.47 -13.15 9.95
C PRO A 69 -1.20 -12.76 9.17
N LEU A 70 -0.86 -11.47 9.11
CA LEU A 70 0.23 -10.92 8.31
C LEU A 70 1.44 -10.47 9.13
N VAL A 71 1.33 -10.45 10.47
CA VAL A 71 2.43 -10.07 11.38
C VAL A 71 2.40 -10.94 12.64
N LYS A 72 3.57 -11.33 13.13
CA LYS A 72 3.68 -12.04 14.41
C LYS A 72 4.02 -11.04 15.51
N LEU A 73 3.05 -10.74 16.36
CA LEU A 73 3.21 -9.95 17.57
C LEU A 73 2.67 -10.74 18.77
N ASP A 74 3.32 -10.61 19.91
CA ASP A 74 2.75 -11.03 21.18
C ASP A 74 1.77 -9.96 21.69
N GLN A 75 0.96 -10.31 22.70
CA GLN A 75 -0.04 -9.38 23.22
C GLN A 75 0.61 -8.07 23.72
N ALA A 76 1.78 -8.16 24.37
CA ALA A 76 2.51 -6.97 24.83
C ALA A 76 2.98 -6.06 23.68
N GLY A 77 3.35 -6.62 22.53
CA GLY A 77 3.62 -5.87 21.31
C GLY A 77 2.38 -5.17 20.77
N ILE A 78 1.24 -5.87 20.74
CA ILE A 78 -0.04 -5.31 20.29
C ILE A 78 -0.49 -4.17 21.20
N ASP A 79 -0.42 -4.36 22.53
CA ASP A 79 -0.85 -3.36 23.50
C ASP A 79 -0.02 -2.07 23.39
N ARG A 80 1.28 -2.17 23.06
CA ARG A 80 2.13 -1.00 22.78
C ARG A 80 1.68 -0.23 21.53
N VAL A 81 1.29 -0.94 20.46
CA VAL A 81 0.75 -0.30 19.25
C VAL A 81 -0.60 0.34 19.55
N VAL A 82 -1.48 -0.35 20.26
CA VAL A 82 -2.79 0.18 20.66
C VAL A 82 -2.64 1.46 21.49
N ALA A 83 -1.67 1.50 22.39
CA ALA A 83 -1.40 2.66 23.24
C ALA A 83 -0.85 3.89 22.47
N SER A 84 -0.20 3.70 21.31
CA SER A 84 0.29 4.83 20.50
C SER A 84 -0.78 5.45 19.60
N VAL A 85 -1.90 4.75 19.38
CA VAL A 85 -3.00 5.21 18.52
C VAL A 85 -4.07 5.91 19.33
N THR A 86 -4.35 7.16 19.00
CA THR A 86 -5.49 7.88 19.58
C THR A 86 -6.80 7.17 19.24
N GLY A 87 -7.63 6.85 20.23
CA GLY A 87 -8.83 6.01 20.06
C GLY A 87 -8.58 4.50 20.26
N GLY A 88 -7.33 4.09 20.48
CA GLY A 88 -6.96 2.72 20.80
C GLY A 88 -7.35 1.71 19.72
N ALA A 89 -7.70 0.49 20.14
CA ALA A 89 -8.02 -0.62 19.24
C ALA A 89 -9.14 -0.29 18.25
N SER A 90 -10.14 0.50 18.67
CA SER A 90 -11.26 0.90 17.82
C SER A 90 -10.86 1.78 16.63
N ASN A 91 -9.68 2.41 16.68
CA ASN A 91 -9.15 3.25 15.61
C ASN A 91 -8.03 2.54 14.81
N ILE A 92 -7.84 1.23 15.03
CA ILE A 92 -6.88 0.41 14.29
C ILE A 92 -7.63 -0.49 13.33
N GLN A 93 -7.40 -0.25 12.03
CA GLN A 93 -7.98 -1.07 10.98
C GLN A 93 -7.23 -2.40 10.81
N ASP A 94 -5.90 -2.40 10.90
CA ASP A 94 -5.03 -3.58 10.78
C ASP A 94 -3.59 -3.24 11.22
N ILE A 95 -2.72 -4.24 11.38
CA ILE A 95 -1.30 -4.07 11.71
C ILE A 95 -0.44 -4.87 10.73
N TYR A 96 0.46 -4.17 10.03
CA TYR A 96 1.33 -4.76 9.01
C TYR A 96 2.81 -4.58 9.37
N PRO A 97 3.69 -5.52 8.99
CA PRO A 97 5.12 -5.27 9.05
C PRO A 97 5.51 -4.25 7.98
N LEU A 98 6.57 -3.47 8.25
CA LEU A 98 7.13 -2.59 7.23
C LEU A 98 7.73 -3.41 6.09
N GLY A 99 7.37 -3.04 4.85
CA GLY A 99 8.08 -3.51 3.67
C GLY A 99 9.52 -2.98 3.63
N PRO A 100 10.44 -3.60 2.85
CA PRO A 100 11.85 -3.21 2.83
C PRO A 100 12.10 -1.72 2.56
N LEU A 101 11.35 -1.12 1.63
CA LEU A 101 11.46 0.31 1.33
C LEU A 101 10.98 1.17 2.51
N GLN A 102 9.88 0.80 3.16
CA GLN A 102 9.36 1.54 4.32
C GLN A 102 10.33 1.47 5.49
N ALA A 103 10.95 0.31 5.74
CA ALA A 103 11.97 0.17 6.77
C ALA A 103 13.21 1.04 6.50
N GLY A 104 13.65 1.12 5.24
CA GLY A 104 14.75 2.01 4.83
C GLY A 104 14.41 3.49 5.04
N ILE A 105 13.21 3.91 4.63
CA ILE A 105 12.71 5.28 4.86
C ILE A 105 12.65 5.58 6.37
N PHE A 106 12.10 4.66 7.17
CA PHE A 106 11.98 4.83 8.61
C PHE A 106 13.35 4.92 9.32
N TYR A 107 14.33 4.14 8.89
CA TYR A 107 15.70 4.24 9.39
C TYR A 107 16.29 5.64 9.17
N HIS A 108 16.11 6.21 7.97
CA HIS A 108 16.59 7.55 7.66
C HIS A 108 15.84 8.62 8.45
N TYR A 109 14.54 8.47 8.64
CA TYR A 109 13.74 9.34 9.52
C TYR A 109 14.31 9.35 10.95
N LEU A 110 14.57 8.17 11.53
CA LEU A 110 15.17 8.06 12.88
C LEU A 110 16.60 8.59 12.98
N SER A 111 17.34 8.56 11.87
CA SER A 111 18.75 9.01 11.81
C SER A 111 18.90 10.49 11.46
N ALA A 112 17.83 11.14 10.99
CA ALA A 112 17.84 12.55 10.63
C ALA A 112 17.79 13.42 11.89
N ALA A 113 18.75 14.33 12.04
CA ALA A 113 18.82 15.22 13.20
C ALA A 113 17.77 16.35 13.14
N GLU A 114 17.49 16.90 11.96
CA GLU A 114 16.58 18.06 11.82
C GLU A 114 15.67 18.05 10.58
N ASP A 115 16.06 17.39 9.47
CA ASP A 115 15.25 17.39 8.24
C ASP A 115 15.04 15.97 7.70
N ASP A 116 13.77 15.56 7.60
CA ASP A 116 13.40 14.27 7.05
C ASP A 116 13.59 14.29 5.52
N PRO A 117 14.52 13.49 4.96
CA PRO A 117 14.79 13.48 3.53
C PRO A 117 13.61 12.98 2.68
N TYR A 118 12.61 12.36 3.30
CA TYR A 118 11.40 11.85 2.64
C TYR A 118 10.18 12.76 2.82
N ARG A 119 10.35 13.95 3.41
CA ARG A 119 9.26 14.93 3.54
C ARG A 119 8.88 15.50 2.17
N LEU A 120 7.65 15.21 1.73
CA LEU A 120 7.08 15.78 0.51
C LEU A 120 6.27 17.03 0.83
N GLN A 121 6.61 18.15 0.19
CA GLN A 121 5.86 19.39 0.32
C GLN A 121 5.20 19.77 -1.00
N ALA A 122 3.87 19.92 -0.97
CA ALA A 122 3.09 20.48 -2.07
C ALA A 122 2.53 21.85 -1.66
N ARG A 123 2.61 22.85 -2.54
CA ARG A 123 2.05 24.18 -2.32
C ARG A 123 0.96 24.44 -3.35
N PHE A 124 -0.20 24.88 -2.87
CA PHE A 124 -1.35 25.22 -3.70
C PHE A 124 -1.72 26.68 -3.48
N ALA A 125 -2.11 27.36 -4.56
CA ALA A 125 -2.69 28.69 -4.50
C ALA A 125 -4.16 28.60 -4.90
N PHE A 126 -5.02 29.28 -4.16
CA PHE A 126 -6.46 29.31 -4.39
C PHE A 126 -6.89 30.73 -4.72
N ALA A 127 -7.81 30.86 -5.68
CA ALA A 127 -8.30 32.17 -6.09
C ALA A 127 -9.10 32.89 -4.98
N ASP A 128 -9.75 32.11 -4.12
CA ASP A 128 -10.62 32.60 -3.05
C ASP A 128 -10.82 31.52 -1.97
N PRO A 129 -11.36 31.89 -0.78
CA PRO A 129 -11.59 30.95 0.31
C PRO A 129 -12.57 29.80 0.01
N SER A 130 -13.53 29.98 -0.91
CA SER A 130 -14.50 28.93 -1.23
C SER A 130 -13.84 27.76 -1.97
N ARG A 131 -12.84 28.04 -2.82
CA ARG A 131 -12.05 27.00 -3.50
C ARG A 131 -11.11 26.26 -2.56
N LEU A 132 -10.55 26.95 -1.57
CA LEU A 132 -9.77 26.31 -0.51
C LEU A 132 -10.65 25.33 0.27
N GLU A 133 -11.87 25.73 0.61
CA GLU A 133 -12.81 24.87 1.33
C GLU A 133 -13.21 23.64 0.50
N ALA A 134 -13.57 23.83 -0.77
CA ALA A 134 -13.87 22.73 -1.68
C ALA A 134 -12.68 21.76 -1.85
N PHE A 135 -11.46 22.29 -1.93
CA PHE A 135 -10.25 21.47 -1.98
C PHE A 135 -10.04 20.67 -0.68
N SER A 136 -10.19 21.30 0.48
CA SER A 136 -10.07 20.64 1.78
C SER A 136 -11.06 19.49 1.93
N GLN A 137 -12.32 19.69 1.52
CA GLN A 137 -13.34 18.64 1.52
C GLN A 137 -12.99 17.49 0.58
N ALA A 138 -12.52 17.79 -0.63
CA ALA A 138 -12.07 16.76 -1.57
C ALA A 138 -10.85 15.99 -1.04
N LEU A 139 -9.89 16.69 -0.42
CA LEU A 139 -8.71 16.08 0.19
C LEU A 139 -9.10 15.15 1.34
N GLN A 140 -10.05 15.54 2.20
CA GLN A 140 -10.57 14.67 3.25
C GLN A 140 -11.19 13.39 2.69
N GLN A 141 -11.92 13.47 1.57
CA GLN A 141 -12.45 12.27 0.90
C GLN A 141 -11.34 11.36 0.37
N VAL A 142 -10.26 11.95 -0.18
CA VAL A 142 -9.08 11.19 -0.61
C VAL A 142 -8.41 10.51 0.58
N ILE A 143 -8.23 11.21 1.70
CA ILE A 143 -7.65 10.63 2.93
C ILE A 143 -8.54 9.50 3.46
N ALA A 144 -9.84 9.71 3.57
CA ALA A 144 -10.78 8.69 4.04
C ALA A 144 -10.75 7.43 3.17
N ARG A 145 -10.67 7.60 1.84
CA ARG A 145 -10.65 6.49 0.87
C ARG A 145 -9.34 5.69 0.86
N ASN A 146 -8.21 6.28 1.21
CA ASN A 146 -6.89 5.67 1.02
C ASN A 146 -6.20 5.38 2.36
N ASP A 147 -6.14 4.11 2.75
CA ASP A 147 -5.57 3.65 4.04
C ASP A 147 -4.14 4.15 4.28
N VAL A 148 -3.33 4.28 3.21
CA VAL A 148 -1.94 4.78 3.30
C VAL A 148 -1.86 6.20 3.86
N LEU A 149 -2.89 7.03 3.64
CA LEU A 149 -2.96 8.40 4.16
C LEU A 149 -3.50 8.45 5.60
N ARG A 150 -3.90 7.31 6.16
CA ARG A 150 -4.38 7.12 7.54
C ARG A 150 -3.52 6.12 8.32
N THR A 151 -2.31 5.81 7.82
CA THR A 151 -1.38 4.86 8.45
C THR A 151 -0.47 5.58 9.44
N SER A 152 -0.23 4.98 10.60
CA SER A 152 0.76 5.43 11.58
C SER A 152 1.95 4.47 11.62
N LEU A 153 3.10 5.00 12.04
CA LEU A 153 4.31 4.25 12.41
C LEU A 153 4.51 4.28 13.92
#